data_AF-A0AAU3ELE4-F1
#
_entry.id   AF-A0AAU3ELE4-F1
#
_cell.length_a   1.000
_cell.length_b   1.000
_cell.length_c   1.000
_cell.angle_alpha   90.00
_cell.angle_beta   90.00
_cell.angle_gamma   90.00
#
_symmetry.space_group_name_H-M   'P 1'
#
loop_
_entity.id
_entity.type
_entity.pdbx_description
1 polymer ?
#
loop_
_entity_poly.entity_id
_entity_poly.type
_entity_poly.pdbx_seq_one_letter_code
_entity_poly.pdbx_strand_id
1 'polypeptide(L)'
;MTSRRARRTVRSAGLVAVAAAAAFSLTACGSGDSNAAGQGTKDSAATSASHSTGNAGAAGDSKTDGSKAGGSQAGASKAGGSQGGGDQSIADKSGTTAEAGPSLDHSQRLPDGSTAKIYQVGAQKYRADIVSHGSVLGSMVTHNTDAGLDFNDMFIVLGIDGSLHSWMGGGHQGPGTFTVAGDWKVKVTEPGEGHYRAQIIGHDGVAATLDANEHDEGLDANGIYMVLSASGVLSAHA
;
A
#
# COMPACT_ATOMS: atom_id res chain seq x y z
N MET A 1 -37.73 38.29 -20.08
CA MET A 1 -36.82 38.04 -21.22
C MET A 1 -36.73 36.55 -21.46
N THR A 2 -37.31 36.08 -22.55
CA THR A 2 -37.26 34.69 -23.04
C THR A 2 -36.03 34.47 -23.91
N SER A 3 -35.26 33.40 -23.70
CA SER A 3 -34.67 32.59 -24.80
C SER A 3 -33.99 31.29 -24.36
N ARG A 4 -34.64 30.19 -24.79
CA ARG A 4 -34.15 28.97 -25.48
C ARG A 4 -33.02 28.10 -24.88
N ARG A 5 -33.49 26.92 -24.47
CA ARG A 5 -32.77 25.66 -24.23
C ARG A 5 -32.37 25.00 -25.57
N ALA A 6 -31.13 24.55 -25.73
CA ALA A 6 -30.70 23.71 -26.85
C ALA A 6 -30.25 22.33 -26.34
N ARG A 7 -30.96 21.28 -26.73
CA ARG A 7 -30.55 19.87 -26.57
C ARG A 7 -29.78 19.46 -27.84
N ARG A 8 -28.62 18.85 -27.70
CA ARG A 8 -27.95 18.13 -28.80
C ARG A 8 -28.05 16.63 -28.57
N THR A 9 -28.76 15.98 -29.48
CA THR A 9 -28.85 14.54 -29.67
C THR A 9 -27.80 14.16 -30.71
N VAL A 10 -26.97 13.16 -30.44
CA VAL A 10 -26.24 12.45 -31.49
C VAL A 10 -26.49 10.96 -31.29
N ARG A 11 -27.19 10.36 -32.25
CA ARG A 11 -27.25 8.92 -32.50
C ARG A 11 -26.35 8.65 -33.69
N SER A 12 -25.43 7.70 -33.57
CA SER A 12 -24.88 6.97 -34.71
C SER A 12 -24.59 5.54 -34.30
N ALA A 13 -25.10 4.62 -35.11
CA ALA A 13 -25.04 3.17 -34.98
C ALA A 13 -23.96 2.57 -35.90
N GLY A 14 -23.58 1.31 -35.64
CA GLY A 14 -22.82 0.43 -36.55
C GLY A 14 -21.95 -0.55 -35.75
N LEU A 15 -22.42 -1.73 -35.37
CA LEU A 15 -22.37 -3.03 -36.10
C LEU A 15 -20.96 -3.44 -36.56
N VAL A 16 -20.45 -4.57 -36.04
CA VAL A 16 -20.24 -5.85 -36.74
C VAL A 16 -19.75 -6.90 -35.73
N ALA A 17 -20.37 -8.08 -35.78
CA ALA A 17 -19.98 -9.29 -35.06
C ALA A 17 -18.96 -10.12 -35.87
N VAL A 18 -18.21 -11.00 -35.23
CA VAL A 18 -18.03 -12.44 -35.58
C VAL A 18 -16.92 -13.03 -34.70
N ALA A 19 -17.20 -14.23 -34.18
CA ALA A 19 -16.36 -15.05 -33.31
C ALA A 19 -15.20 -15.73 -34.05
N ALA A 20 -14.14 -16.05 -33.31
CA ALA A 20 -13.20 -17.09 -33.67
C ALA A 20 -12.86 -17.93 -32.43
N ALA A 21 -13.28 -19.19 -32.46
CA ALA A 21 -12.89 -20.24 -31.54
C ALA A 21 -11.58 -20.88 -32.02
N ALA A 22 -10.66 -21.15 -31.11
CA ALA A 22 -9.54 -22.08 -31.28
C ALA A 22 -9.21 -22.62 -29.87
N ALA A 23 -9.70 -23.80 -29.52
CA ALA A 23 -9.07 -25.12 -29.68
C ALA A 23 -8.13 -25.47 -28.52
N PHE A 24 -8.66 -26.29 -27.61
CA PHE A 24 -7.94 -27.05 -26.60
C PHE A 24 -6.96 -28.02 -27.27
N SER A 25 -5.69 -27.99 -26.87
CA SER A 25 -4.75 -29.08 -27.11
C SER A 25 -4.59 -29.87 -25.81
N LEU A 26 -5.29 -30.99 -25.72
CA LEU A 26 -5.05 -32.04 -24.73
C LEU A 26 -3.96 -32.96 -25.28
N THR A 27 -2.78 -32.95 -24.67
CA THR A 27 -1.76 -33.97 -24.89
C THR A 27 -2.05 -35.16 -23.98
N ALA A 28 -2.47 -36.26 -24.59
CA ALA A 28 -2.68 -37.54 -23.96
C ALA A 28 -1.39 -38.38 -23.91
N CYS A 29 -1.40 -39.34 -22.98
CA CYS A 29 -0.65 -40.60 -22.96
C CYS A 29 0.82 -40.59 -22.54
N GLY A 30 1.03 -41.08 -21.31
CA GLY A 30 2.22 -41.79 -20.88
C GLY A 30 1.82 -42.87 -19.87
N SER A 31 1.21 -43.95 -20.35
CA SER A 31 0.95 -45.17 -19.59
C SER A 31 2.28 -45.90 -19.33
N GLY A 32 2.53 -46.27 -18.07
CA GLY A 32 3.67 -47.09 -17.68
C GLY A 32 3.36 -47.83 -16.38
N ASP A 33 2.73 -48.99 -16.51
CA ASP A 33 2.46 -49.95 -15.45
C ASP A 33 3.75 -50.61 -14.91
N SER A 34 3.71 -50.96 -13.62
CA SER A 34 4.12 -52.25 -13.03
C SER A 34 5.21 -52.23 -11.94
N ASN A 35 4.74 -52.61 -10.74
CA ASN A 35 5.37 -53.48 -9.73
C ASN A 35 6.71 -53.06 -9.09
N ALA A 36 6.72 -52.93 -7.75
CA ALA A 36 6.94 -54.10 -6.88
C ALA A 36 6.90 -53.72 -5.39
N ALA A 37 6.47 -54.70 -4.60
CA ALA A 37 6.29 -54.70 -3.16
C ALA A 37 7.57 -54.41 -2.35
N GLY A 38 7.37 -53.91 -1.13
CA GLY A 38 8.42 -53.75 -0.12
C GLY A 38 7.85 -53.47 1.26
N GLN A 39 7.24 -54.50 1.85
CA GLN A 39 6.94 -54.62 3.28
C GLN A 39 8.18 -54.32 4.13
N GLY A 40 8.01 -53.61 5.26
CA GLY A 40 9.09 -53.43 6.23
C GLY A 40 8.70 -52.61 7.46
N THR A 41 7.92 -53.21 8.35
CA THR A 41 7.75 -52.81 9.75
C THR A 41 9.09 -52.62 10.48
N LYS A 42 9.22 -51.60 11.34
CA LYS A 42 9.38 -51.73 12.81
C LYS A 42 9.91 -50.44 13.45
N ASP A 43 9.20 -50.07 14.51
CA ASP A 43 9.59 -49.42 15.76
C ASP A 43 11.07 -49.08 15.97
N SER A 44 11.32 -47.87 16.46
CA SER A 44 12.12 -47.66 17.68
C SER A 44 11.84 -46.28 18.27
N ALA A 45 11.31 -46.32 19.49
CA ALA A 45 11.28 -45.23 20.45
C ALA A 45 12.67 -44.99 21.05
N ALA A 46 12.96 -43.75 21.46
CA ALA A 46 13.82 -43.35 22.59
C ALA A 46 14.00 -41.81 22.51
N THR A 47 13.31 -41.01 23.32
CA THR A 47 13.63 -40.56 24.70
C THR A 47 14.75 -39.52 24.84
N SER A 48 14.40 -38.51 25.66
CA SER A 48 15.25 -37.68 26.54
C SER A 48 15.91 -36.47 25.89
N ALA A 49 16.12 -35.35 26.57
CA ALA A 49 15.61 -34.72 27.80
C ALA A 49 16.29 -33.34 27.85
N SER A 50 15.59 -32.36 28.42
CA SER A 50 16.07 -31.14 29.09
C SER A 50 17.58 -30.95 29.31
N HIS A 51 18.11 -29.74 29.08
CA HIS A 51 19.01 -29.06 30.03
C HIS A 51 18.91 -27.53 29.94
N SER A 52 18.66 -26.94 31.10
CA SER A 52 18.71 -25.52 31.48
C SER A 52 20.11 -25.09 31.92
N THR A 53 20.25 -23.78 32.21
CA THR A 53 21.35 -23.07 32.94
C THR A 53 22.63 -22.81 32.14
N GLY A 54 23.34 -21.68 32.24
CA GLY A 54 23.29 -20.45 33.05
C GLY A 54 24.22 -19.40 32.38
N ASN A 55 23.90 -18.11 32.42
CA ASN A 55 24.39 -17.09 33.37
C ASN A 55 25.90 -16.75 33.33
N ALA A 56 26.19 -15.44 33.48
CA ALA A 56 27.46 -14.70 33.58
C ALA A 56 27.93 -14.09 32.24
N GLY A 57 28.11 -12.78 32.08
CA GLY A 57 28.31 -11.68 33.03
C GLY A 57 29.59 -10.95 32.64
N ALA A 58 29.53 -9.66 32.31
CA ALA A 58 30.66 -8.74 32.44
C ALA A 58 30.18 -7.29 32.32
N ALA A 59 30.33 -6.57 33.43
CA ALA A 59 30.22 -5.14 33.58
C ALA A 59 31.35 -4.42 32.83
N GLY A 60 31.07 -3.18 32.41
CA GLY A 60 32.04 -2.25 31.87
C GLY A 60 31.61 -0.82 32.20
N ASP A 61 31.83 -0.43 33.45
CA ASP A 61 31.84 0.96 33.91
C ASP A 61 32.82 1.80 33.08
N SER A 62 32.42 3.02 32.72
CA SER A 62 33.37 4.11 32.44
C SER A 62 32.72 5.44 32.80
N LYS A 63 33.22 5.98 33.92
CA LYS A 63 32.94 7.30 34.48
C LYS A 63 33.54 8.42 33.62
N THR A 64 32.76 9.50 33.53
CA THR A 64 33.07 10.90 33.82
C THR A 64 34.52 11.40 33.73
N ASP A 65 34.73 12.42 32.90
CA ASP A 65 35.31 13.74 33.24
C ASP A 65 34.99 14.69 32.06
N GLY A 66 34.54 15.93 32.21
CA GLY A 66 34.93 16.91 33.22
C GLY A 66 35.91 17.90 32.61
N SER A 67 35.44 18.87 31.81
CA SER A 67 36.24 20.05 31.48
C SER A 67 35.38 21.29 31.22
N LYS A 68 35.88 22.39 31.75
CA LYS A 68 35.20 23.59 32.22
C LYS A 68 35.81 24.81 31.51
N ALA A 69 34.94 25.79 31.24
CA ALA A 69 35.18 27.25 31.20
C ALA A 69 35.93 27.94 30.03
N GLY A 70 35.34 29.10 29.69
CA GLY A 70 35.98 30.29 29.11
C GLY A 70 35.31 30.70 27.79
N GLY A 71 34.59 31.80 27.62
CA GLY A 71 34.40 33.02 28.40
C GLY A 71 34.48 34.23 27.47
N SER A 72 33.37 34.99 27.36
CA SER A 72 33.27 36.40 26.89
C SER A 72 33.55 36.66 25.39
N GLN A 73 32.98 37.66 24.69
CA GLN A 73 32.38 38.93 25.08
C GLN A 73 31.57 39.56 23.92
N ALA A 74 30.47 40.23 24.30
CA ALA A 74 29.85 41.46 23.78
C ALA A 74 29.83 41.84 22.27
N GLY A 75 28.65 42.32 21.86
CA GLY A 75 28.48 43.23 20.72
C GLY A 75 27.02 43.63 20.51
N ALA A 76 26.47 44.46 21.41
CA ALA A 76 25.16 45.08 21.24
C ALA A 76 25.24 46.33 20.35
N SER A 77 24.24 46.54 19.48
CA SER A 77 23.77 47.82 18.89
C SER A 77 22.50 47.51 18.08
N LYS A 78 21.27 47.65 18.59
CA LYS A 78 20.45 48.87 18.82
C LYS A 78 19.82 49.50 17.54
N ALA A 79 18.53 49.21 17.40
CA ALA A 79 17.36 50.08 17.15
C ALA A 79 17.09 50.81 15.81
N GLY A 80 15.78 50.86 15.53
CA GLY A 80 15.08 51.85 14.69
C GLY A 80 14.68 51.27 13.32
N GLY A 81 13.46 51.37 12.81
CA GLY A 81 12.28 52.13 13.17
C GLY A 81 11.29 52.01 11.99
N SER A 82 10.02 52.20 12.32
CA SER A 82 8.79 52.11 11.50
C SER A 82 8.81 52.72 10.08
N GLN A 83 7.91 52.19 9.24
CA GLN A 83 6.85 52.95 8.53
C GLN A 83 6.84 52.88 6.98
N GLY A 84 5.75 52.30 6.45
CA GLY A 84 4.92 52.96 5.44
C GLY A 84 5.16 52.64 3.96
N GLY A 85 4.05 52.58 3.23
CA GLY A 85 3.99 52.98 1.82
C GLY A 85 3.96 51.81 0.85
N GLY A 86 2.78 51.56 0.28
CA GLY A 86 2.61 50.63 -0.82
C GLY A 86 3.28 51.12 -2.10
N ASP A 87 3.62 50.16 -2.94
CA ASP A 87 3.78 50.41 -4.36
C ASP A 87 3.12 49.26 -5.14
N GLN A 88 2.27 49.66 -6.07
CA GLN A 88 1.61 48.78 -7.01
C GLN A 88 2.65 48.29 -8.02
N SER A 89 3.05 47.03 -7.95
CA SER A 89 3.67 46.37 -9.09
C SER A 89 2.60 45.66 -9.91
N ILE A 90 2.30 46.29 -11.05
CA ILE A 90 1.68 45.63 -12.20
C ILE A 90 2.62 44.48 -12.58
N ALA A 91 2.22 43.25 -12.29
CA ALA A 91 2.91 42.04 -12.73
C ALA A 91 2.10 41.36 -13.82
N ASP A 92 2.78 41.21 -14.95
CA ASP A 92 2.38 40.66 -16.22
C ASP A 92 1.45 39.44 -16.18
N LYS A 93 0.37 39.54 -16.95
CA LYS A 93 -0.28 38.39 -17.57
C LYS A 93 0.67 37.85 -18.64
N SER A 94 1.54 36.92 -18.25
CA SER A 94 2.14 35.97 -19.20
C SER A 94 1.82 34.56 -18.70
N GLY A 95 0.70 34.06 -19.21
CA GLY A 95 0.21 32.71 -18.95
C GLY A 95 1.06 31.69 -19.69
N THR A 96 2.08 31.20 -19.00
CA THR A 96 2.54 29.81 -19.14
C THR A 96 1.96 29.09 -17.94
N THR A 97 0.98 28.21 -18.16
CA THR A 97 0.53 27.22 -17.16
C THR A 97 1.75 26.34 -16.83
N ALA A 98 2.51 26.77 -15.84
CA ALA A 98 3.30 25.84 -15.05
C ALA A 98 2.31 24.83 -14.48
N GLU A 99 2.55 23.55 -14.77
CA GLU A 99 1.89 22.47 -14.05
C GLU A 99 2.11 22.75 -12.57
N ALA A 100 1.03 23.13 -11.87
CA ALA A 100 1.10 23.37 -10.44
C ALA A 100 1.64 22.09 -9.81
N GLY A 101 2.72 22.21 -9.04
CA GLY A 101 3.25 21.08 -8.28
C GLY A 101 2.15 20.46 -7.41
N PRO A 102 2.34 19.22 -6.94
CA PRO A 102 1.34 18.51 -6.18
C PRO A 102 0.80 19.36 -5.02
N SER A 103 -0.50 19.60 -5.02
CA SER A 103 -1.17 20.34 -3.96
C SER A 103 -1.47 19.40 -2.80
N LEU A 104 -1.00 19.74 -1.60
CA LEU A 104 -1.40 19.03 -0.39
C LEU A 104 -2.91 19.21 -0.23
N ASP A 105 -3.63 18.09 -0.24
CA ASP A 105 -5.07 18.07 -0.10
C ASP A 105 -5.45 18.04 1.39
N HIS A 106 -4.96 17.04 2.13
CA HIS A 106 -5.11 16.94 3.57
C HIS A 106 -4.04 16.06 4.22
N SER A 107 -4.15 15.84 5.54
CA SER A 107 -3.28 14.92 6.28
C SER A 107 -4.09 14.11 7.29
N GLN A 108 -3.69 12.86 7.51
CA GLN A 108 -4.37 11.92 8.40
C GLN A 108 -3.38 11.27 9.36
N ARG A 109 -3.76 11.16 10.64
CA ARG A 109 -2.97 10.43 11.64
C ARG A 109 -3.16 8.93 11.43
N LEU A 110 -2.07 8.18 11.40
CA LEU A 110 -2.10 6.72 11.24
C LEU A 110 -2.06 6.01 12.60
N PRO A 111 -2.50 4.73 12.68
CA PRO A 111 -2.56 3.96 13.92
C PRO A 111 -1.22 3.85 14.66
N ASP A 112 -0.11 3.80 13.93
CA ASP A 112 1.25 3.70 14.47
C ASP A 112 1.77 5.04 15.04
N GLY A 113 1.00 6.12 14.92
CA GLY A 113 1.47 7.45 15.29
C GLY A 113 2.41 8.08 14.25
N SER A 114 2.37 7.67 13.00
CA SER A 114 2.87 8.46 11.87
C SER A 114 1.74 9.32 11.28
N THR A 115 2.05 10.10 10.25
CA THR A 115 1.08 10.95 9.55
C THR A 115 1.15 10.70 8.06
N ALA A 116 0.03 10.34 7.43
CA ALA A 116 -0.09 10.37 5.98
C ALA A 116 -0.34 11.80 5.51
N LYS A 117 0.44 12.28 4.56
CA LYS A 117 0.19 13.51 3.80
C LYS A 117 -0.33 13.15 2.43
N ILE A 118 -1.56 13.55 2.12
CA ILE A 118 -2.25 13.19 0.88
C ILE A 118 -2.18 14.39 -0.07
N TYR A 119 -1.69 14.16 -1.27
CA TYR A 119 -1.55 15.16 -2.32
C TYR A 119 -2.40 14.76 -3.52
N GLN A 120 -3.12 15.74 -4.07
CA GLN A 120 -3.69 15.58 -5.40
C GLN A 120 -2.59 15.81 -6.44
N VAL A 121 -2.28 14.77 -7.22
CA VAL A 121 -1.22 14.78 -8.24
C VAL A 121 -1.78 14.75 -9.66
N GLY A 122 -3.11 14.68 -9.81
CA GLY A 122 -3.81 14.69 -11.08
C GLY A 122 -5.31 14.52 -10.90
N ALA A 123 -6.05 14.52 -12.00
CA ALA A 123 -7.47 14.20 -11.98
C ALA A 123 -7.66 12.75 -11.54
N GLN A 124 -8.31 12.52 -10.40
CA GLN A 124 -8.52 11.19 -9.80
C GLN A 124 -7.22 10.44 -9.49
N LYS A 125 -6.13 11.19 -9.27
CA LYS A 125 -4.82 10.64 -8.93
C LYS A 125 -4.29 11.29 -7.67
N TYR A 126 -4.03 10.46 -6.67
CA TYR A 126 -3.58 10.90 -5.36
C TYR A 126 -2.28 10.19 -5.02
N ARG A 127 -1.43 10.89 -4.26
CA ARG A 127 -0.22 10.34 -3.64
C ARG A 127 -0.34 10.50 -2.14
N ALA A 128 -0.04 9.46 -1.37
CA ALA A 128 0.14 9.57 0.07
C ALA A 128 1.61 9.37 0.43
N ASP A 129 2.15 10.27 1.24
CA ASP A 129 3.46 10.13 1.88
C ASP A 129 3.27 9.81 3.37
N ILE A 130 3.82 8.70 3.84
CA ILE A 130 3.84 8.34 5.26
C ILE A 130 5.03 9.01 5.90
N VAL A 131 4.77 9.93 6.83
CA VAL A 131 5.78 10.75 7.48
C VAL A 131 5.85 10.43 8.96
N SER A 132 7.05 10.16 9.46
CA SER A 132 7.33 10.06 10.89
C SER A 132 8.61 10.82 11.23
N HIS A 133 8.60 11.54 12.35
CA HIS A 133 9.72 12.38 12.81
C HIS A 133 10.29 13.34 11.74
N GLY A 134 9.45 13.82 10.82
CA GLY A 134 9.84 14.72 9.73
C GLY A 134 10.40 14.05 8.48
N SER A 135 10.55 12.73 8.47
CA SER A 135 11.05 11.95 7.33
C SER A 135 9.93 11.16 6.65
N VAL A 136 9.97 11.08 5.32
CA VAL A 136 9.09 10.19 4.55
C VAL A 136 9.62 8.76 4.68
N LEU A 137 8.77 7.85 5.16
CA LEU A 137 9.08 6.43 5.36
C LEU A 137 8.61 5.56 4.20
N GLY A 138 7.54 5.99 3.53
CA GLY A 138 6.95 5.29 2.39
C GLY A 138 6.04 6.23 1.59
N SER A 139 5.80 5.87 0.34
CA SER A 139 4.89 6.59 -0.55
C SER A 139 4.07 5.60 -1.36
N MET A 140 2.81 5.93 -1.60
CA MET A 140 1.94 5.20 -2.55
C MET A 140 1.21 6.19 -3.44
N VAL A 141 0.84 5.74 -4.64
CA VAL A 141 0.16 6.57 -5.64
C VAL A 141 -0.95 5.73 -6.26
N THR A 142 -2.13 6.32 -6.48
CA THR A 142 -3.22 5.64 -7.18
C THR A 142 -2.98 5.58 -8.69
N HIS A 143 -3.37 4.48 -9.32
CA HIS A 143 -3.17 4.23 -10.76
C HIS A 143 -4.47 3.82 -11.44
N ASN A 144 -5.38 4.78 -11.63
CA ASN A 144 -6.79 4.58 -12.09
C ASN A 144 -7.64 3.63 -11.19
N THR A 145 -7.03 3.11 -10.14
CA THR A 145 -7.56 2.20 -9.13
C THR A 145 -6.95 2.61 -7.78
N ASP A 146 -7.52 2.10 -6.70
CA ASP A 146 -7.01 2.32 -5.36
C ASP A 146 -5.57 1.78 -5.22
N ALA A 147 -4.84 2.25 -4.22
CA ALA A 147 -3.50 1.76 -3.92
C ALA A 147 -3.47 1.13 -2.52
N GLY A 148 -2.64 0.10 -2.36
CA GLY A 148 -2.41 -0.56 -1.08
C GLY A 148 -0.97 -0.38 -0.60
N LEU A 149 -0.76 -0.50 0.70
CA LEU A 149 0.56 -0.64 1.30
C LEU A 149 0.49 -1.47 2.58
N ASP A 150 1.37 -2.46 2.69
CA ASP A 150 1.76 -3.07 3.95
C ASP A 150 3.02 -2.38 4.46
N PHE A 151 2.91 -1.72 5.60
CA PHE A 151 4.00 -0.96 6.21
C PHE A 151 4.22 -1.39 7.66
N ASN A 152 4.91 -2.51 7.85
CA ASN A 152 5.20 -3.13 9.15
C ASN A 152 3.92 -3.53 9.91
N ASP A 153 3.07 -4.36 9.28
CA ASP A 153 1.78 -4.82 9.85
C ASP A 153 0.74 -3.70 10.03
N MET A 154 1.04 -2.52 9.47
CA MET A 154 0.07 -1.45 9.24
C MET A 154 -0.36 -1.50 7.77
N PHE A 155 -1.64 -1.73 7.54
CA PHE A 155 -2.21 -1.81 6.19
C PHE A 155 -2.93 -0.51 5.88
N ILE A 156 -2.74 -0.02 4.66
CA ILE A 156 -3.29 1.25 4.21
C ILE A 156 -3.89 1.06 2.82
N VAL A 157 -5.09 1.60 2.61
CA VAL A 157 -5.70 1.77 1.29
C VAL A 157 -5.89 3.26 1.02
N LEU A 158 -5.37 3.73 -0.11
CA LEU A 158 -5.58 5.08 -0.64
C LEU A 158 -6.55 4.99 -1.82
N GLY A 159 -7.73 5.57 -1.66
CA GLY A 159 -8.76 5.63 -2.70
C GLY A 159 -8.41 6.62 -3.82
N ILE A 160 -8.93 6.37 -5.03
CA ILE A 160 -8.79 7.29 -6.17
C ILE A 160 -9.44 8.68 -5.96
N ASP A 161 -10.23 8.84 -4.91
CA ASP A 161 -10.84 10.09 -4.46
C ASP A 161 -10.03 10.81 -3.37
N GLY A 162 -8.90 10.22 -2.94
CA GLY A 162 -8.04 10.74 -1.89
C GLY A 162 -8.40 10.28 -0.49
N SER A 163 -9.46 9.47 -0.31
CA SER A 163 -9.77 8.85 0.98
C SER A 163 -8.66 7.89 1.42
N LEU A 164 -8.38 7.83 2.72
CA LEU A 164 -7.35 6.95 3.28
C LEU A 164 -7.94 6.13 4.43
N HIS A 165 -7.84 4.81 4.31
CA HIS A 165 -8.20 3.87 5.36
C HIS A 165 -6.96 3.13 5.84
N SER A 166 -6.82 2.95 7.15
CA SER A 166 -5.63 2.35 7.74
C SER A 166 -5.94 1.56 9.00
N TRP A 167 -5.31 0.40 9.17
CA TRP A 167 -5.49 -0.48 10.32
C TRP A 167 -4.20 -1.24 10.65
N MET A 168 -4.17 -1.89 11.83
CA MET A 168 -3.06 -2.72 12.28
C MET A 168 -3.47 -4.19 12.32
N GLY A 169 -2.57 -5.09 11.93
CA GLY A 169 -2.76 -6.53 12.07
C GLY A 169 -3.75 -7.15 11.10
N GLY A 170 -4.12 -8.40 11.37
CA GLY A 170 -5.08 -9.16 10.53
C GLY A 170 -4.47 -9.78 9.28
N GLY A 171 -3.13 -9.79 9.17
CA GLY A 171 -2.42 -10.40 8.05
C GLY A 171 -2.54 -11.94 8.01
N HIS A 172 -2.83 -12.46 6.83
CA HIS A 172 -2.77 -13.86 6.45
C HIS A 172 -1.57 -14.07 5.52
N GLN A 173 -0.65 -14.96 5.89
CA GLN A 173 0.58 -15.18 5.12
C GLN A 173 0.41 -16.29 4.07
N GLY A 174 0.86 -15.99 2.85
CA GLY A 174 1.12 -16.94 1.78
C GLY A 174 -0.13 -17.44 1.03
N PRO A 175 0.07 -18.39 0.09
CA PRO A 175 -1.01 -18.95 -0.69
C PRO A 175 -2.04 -19.69 0.16
N GLY A 176 -3.32 -19.56 -0.17
CA GLY A 176 -4.39 -20.16 0.62
C GLY A 176 -5.77 -19.66 0.24
N THR A 177 -6.79 -20.08 0.99
CA THR A 177 -8.12 -19.50 0.91
C THR A 177 -8.54 -19.07 2.29
N PHE A 178 -8.80 -17.77 2.45
CA PHE A 178 -9.05 -17.13 3.72
C PHE A 178 -10.47 -16.60 3.77
N THR A 179 -11.02 -16.55 4.98
CA THR A 179 -12.25 -15.79 5.25
C THR A 179 -11.79 -14.50 5.90
N VAL A 180 -12.12 -13.37 5.29
CA VAL A 180 -11.68 -12.04 5.74
C VAL A 180 -12.88 -11.22 6.20
N ALA A 181 -12.64 -9.95 6.58
CA ALA A 181 -13.68 -9.04 7.05
C ALA A 181 -14.92 -9.05 6.12
N GLY A 182 -16.12 -9.00 6.72
CA GLY A 182 -17.39 -9.10 5.98
C GLY A 182 -17.72 -10.48 5.43
N ASP A 183 -17.12 -11.55 5.99
CA ASP A 183 -17.29 -12.95 5.58
C ASP A 183 -16.90 -13.25 4.12
N TRP A 184 -16.11 -12.37 3.50
CA TRP A 184 -15.61 -12.55 2.16
C TRP A 184 -14.61 -13.70 2.09
N LYS A 185 -14.67 -14.48 1.02
CA LYS A 185 -13.67 -15.51 0.71
C LYS A 185 -12.64 -14.94 -0.24
N VAL A 186 -11.37 -15.07 0.12
CA VAL A 186 -10.26 -14.61 -0.73
C VAL A 186 -9.31 -15.77 -0.97
N LYS A 187 -9.05 -16.08 -2.24
CA LYS A 187 -8.08 -17.10 -2.65
C LYS A 187 -6.78 -16.43 -3.07
N VAL A 188 -5.70 -16.66 -2.32
CA VAL A 188 -4.36 -16.19 -2.63
C VAL A 188 -3.57 -17.28 -3.33
N THR A 189 -2.89 -16.92 -4.41
CA THR A 189 -1.98 -17.77 -5.18
C THR A 189 -0.66 -17.05 -5.40
N GLU A 190 0.42 -17.80 -5.59
CA GLU A 190 1.75 -17.28 -5.95
C GLU A 190 2.10 -17.76 -7.37
N PRO A 191 1.66 -17.03 -8.42
CA PRO A 191 1.97 -17.37 -9.81
C PRO A 191 3.48 -17.32 -10.15
N GLY A 192 4.28 -16.60 -9.36
CA GLY A 192 5.73 -16.49 -9.52
C GLY A 192 6.40 -15.99 -8.24
N GLU A 193 7.73 -16.09 -8.17
CA GLU A 193 8.50 -15.61 -7.02
C GLU A 193 8.30 -14.09 -6.84
N GLY A 194 7.84 -13.67 -5.66
CA GLY A 194 7.54 -12.25 -5.38
C GLY A 194 6.29 -11.71 -6.09
N HIS A 195 5.48 -12.59 -6.68
CA HIS A 195 4.23 -12.24 -7.34
C HIS A 195 3.08 -13.00 -6.69
N TYR A 196 2.21 -12.28 -6.01
CA TYR A 196 1.01 -12.81 -5.38
C TYR A 196 -0.25 -12.29 -6.07
N ARG A 197 -1.26 -13.15 -6.15
CA ARG A 197 -2.58 -12.80 -6.68
C ARG A 197 -3.65 -13.23 -5.71
N ALA A 198 -4.52 -12.31 -5.33
CA ALA A 198 -5.70 -12.59 -4.52
C ALA A 198 -6.98 -12.44 -5.36
N GLN A 199 -7.77 -13.50 -5.43
CA GLN A 199 -9.10 -13.48 -6.04
C GLN A 199 -10.15 -13.38 -4.94
N ILE A 200 -10.94 -12.30 -4.98
CA ILE A 200 -12.04 -12.09 -4.04
C ILE A 200 -13.27 -12.77 -4.62
N ILE A 201 -13.80 -13.74 -3.89
CA ILE A 201 -14.88 -14.61 -4.34
C ILE A 201 -16.20 -14.04 -3.83
N GLY A 202 -17.03 -13.56 -4.75
CA GLY A 202 -18.42 -13.18 -4.50
C GLY A 202 -19.39 -14.31 -4.81
N HIS A 203 -20.70 -14.01 -4.76
CA HIS A 203 -21.77 -14.99 -4.99
C HIS A 203 -21.71 -15.63 -6.40
N ASP A 204 -21.40 -14.82 -7.42
CA ASP A 204 -21.46 -15.23 -8.83
C ASP A 204 -20.07 -15.54 -9.43
N GLY A 205 -19.03 -15.71 -8.58
CA GLY A 205 -17.66 -15.99 -9.00
C GLY A 205 -16.65 -14.98 -8.47
N VAL A 206 -15.59 -14.70 -9.24
CA VAL A 206 -14.56 -13.73 -8.83
C VAL A 206 -15.11 -12.31 -8.99
N ALA A 207 -15.23 -11.59 -7.88
CA ALA A 207 -15.73 -10.21 -7.84
C ALA A 207 -14.63 -9.19 -8.15
N ALA A 208 -13.40 -9.45 -7.68
CA ALA A 208 -12.24 -8.58 -7.89
C ALA A 208 -10.95 -9.39 -7.79
N THR A 209 -9.84 -8.81 -8.27
CA THR A 209 -8.50 -9.39 -8.18
C THR A 209 -7.50 -8.34 -7.76
N LEU A 210 -6.69 -8.64 -6.74
CA LEU A 210 -5.47 -7.92 -6.40
C LEU A 210 -4.29 -8.68 -7.00
N ASP A 211 -3.39 -7.99 -7.69
CA ASP A 211 -2.26 -8.60 -8.39
C ASP A 211 -0.94 -7.95 -7.94
N ALA A 212 -0.50 -8.31 -6.73
CA ALA A 212 0.70 -7.77 -6.10
C ALA A 212 1.96 -8.35 -6.77
N ASN A 213 2.43 -7.68 -7.82
CA ASN A 213 3.60 -8.07 -8.59
C ASN A 213 4.74 -7.06 -8.35
N GLU A 214 5.69 -7.40 -7.48
CA GLU A 214 6.78 -6.52 -7.03
C GLU A 214 6.33 -5.28 -6.21
N HIS A 215 5.03 -4.98 -6.15
CA HIS A 215 4.45 -3.90 -5.35
C HIS A 215 3.18 -4.38 -4.65
N ASP A 216 2.86 -3.72 -3.55
CA ASP A 216 1.64 -3.96 -2.80
C ASP A 216 0.43 -3.42 -3.56
N GLU A 217 -0.69 -4.08 -3.38
CA GLU A 217 -1.96 -3.74 -4.01
C GLU A 217 -3.06 -3.60 -2.97
N GLY A 218 -4.03 -2.73 -3.24
CA GLY A 218 -5.15 -2.50 -2.33
C GLY A 218 -6.42 -2.10 -3.04
N LEU A 219 -7.55 -2.33 -2.39
CA LEU A 219 -8.86 -1.93 -2.89
C LEU A 219 -9.87 -1.72 -1.78
N ASP A 220 -10.89 -0.93 -2.07
CA ASP A 220 -12.18 -0.95 -1.37
C ASP A 220 -13.19 -1.83 -2.12
N ALA A 221 -13.63 -2.91 -1.48
CA ALA A 221 -14.72 -3.78 -1.94
C ALA A 221 -15.99 -3.58 -1.09
N ASN A 222 -16.76 -2.54 -1.41
CA ASN A 222 -18.04 -2.23 -0.76
C ASN A 222 -17.91 -2.00 0.76
N GLY A 223 -16.93 -1.19 1.17
CA GLY A 223 -16.63 -0.89 2.58
C GLY A 223 -15.70 -1.92 3.23
N ILE A 224 -15.21 -2.91 2.48
CA ILE A 224 -14.17 -3.82 2.94
C ILE A 224 -12.86 -3.45 2.26
N TYR A 225 -11.95 -2.86 3.01
CA TYR A 225 -10.62 -2.49 2.56
C TYR A 225 -9.72 -3.71 2.62
N MET A 226 -9.01 -4.00 1.54
CA MET A 226 -8.08 -5.13 1.46
C MET A 226 -6.72 -4.66 0.96
N VAL A 227 -5.65 -5.24 1.51
CA VAL A 227 -4.28 -5.09 1.01
C VAL A 227 -3.69 -6.46 0.78
N LEU A 228 -3.03 -6.65 -0.36
CA LEU A 228 -2.16 -7.78 -0.66
C LEU A 228 -0.74 -7.24 -0.87
N SER A 229 0.20 -7.64 -0.02
CA SER A 229 1.59 -7.24 -0.16
C SER A 229 2.33 -8.09 -1.20
N ALA A 230 3.41 -7.54 -1.76
CA ALA A 230 4.34 -8.28 -2.62
C ALA A 230 5.06 -9.44 -1.88
N SER A 231 5.06 -9.42 -0.53
CA SER A 231 5.56 -10.50 0.32
C SER A 231 4.50 -11.59 0.62
N GLY A 232 3.29 -11.46 0.06
CA GLY A 232 2.23 -12.45 0.19
C GLY A 232 1.41 -12.34 1.48
N VAL A 233 1.37 -11.17 2.11
CA VAL A 233 0.51 -10.88 3.25
C VAL A 233 -0.81 -10.31 2.74
N LEU A 234 -1.92 -10.96 3.07
CA LEU A 234 -3.27 -10.47 2.82
C LEU A 234 -3.89 -9.95 4.12
N SER A 235 -4.38 -8.72 4.17
CA SER A 235 -5.18 -8.21 5.29
C SER A 235 -6.44 -7.53 4.80
N ALA A 236 -7.50 -7.53 5.64
CA ALA A 236 -8.74 -6.84 5.33
C ALA A 236 -9.40 -6.23 6.57
N HIS A 237 -10.11 -5.11 6.38
CA HIS A 237 -10.80 -4.39 7.45
C HIS A 237 -12.12 -3.79 6.95
N ALA A 238 -13.09 -3.63 7.85
CA ALA A 238 -14.42 -3.05 7.60
C ALA A 238 -14.61 -1.68 8.26
#